data_AF-A0A5S3PWB3-F1
#
_entry.id   AF-A0A5S3PWB3-F1
#
_cell.length_a   1.000
_cell.length_b   1.000
_cell.length_c   1.000
_cell.angle_alpha   90.00
_cell.angle_beta   90.00
_cell.angle_gamma   90.00
#
_symmetry.space_group_name_H-M   'P 1'
#
loop_
_entity.id
_entity.type
_entity.pdbx_description
1 polymer ?
#
loop_
_entity_poly.entity_id
_entity_poly.type
_entity_poly.pdbx_seq_one_letter_code
_entity_poly.pdbx_strand_id
1 'polypeptide(L)'
;MEIVSNTKKSAKKTKISPKTQKCSFSGSTADFYIGLSGINNSNSNVRIVGAVRSDLVETAINKLLGQGSDGIKWPVVLDMKKRILFHSHEAYQKGTSAVLGWKEYFSKVS
;
A
#
# COMPACT_ATOMS: atom_id res chain seq x y z
N MET A 1 3.56 -58.20 1.41
CA MET A 1 2.82 -57.20 0.63
C MET A 1 2.90 -55.90 1.43
N GLU A 2 3.88 -55.05 1.17
CA GLU A 2 3.94 -53.72 1.76
C GLU A 2 4.23 -52.72 0.63
N ILE A 3 3.31 -51.77 0.50
CA ILE A 3 3.15 -50.91 -0.67
C ILE A 3 4.10 -49.72 -0.53
N VAL A 4 4.95 -49.54 -1.55
CA VAL A 4 5.75 -48.35 -1.81
C VAL A 4 4.82 -47.16 -2.05
N SER A 5 5.07 -46.02 -1.41
CA SER A 5 4.57 -44.72 -1.91
C SER A 5 5.46 -43.57 -1.45
N ASN A 6 6.51 -43.37 -2.24
CA ASN A 6 7.39 -42.21 -2.23
C ASN A 6 6.61 -41.00 -2.77
N THR A 7 6.17 -40.06 -1.93
CA THR A 7 5.57 -38.80 -2.40
C THR A 7 6.57 -37.66 -2.32
N LYS A 8 7.36 -37.52 -3.40
CA LYS A 8 8.11 -36.30 -3.71
C LYS A 8 7.09 -35.15 -3.86
N LYS A 9 7.09 -34.23 -2.90
CA LYS A 9 6.40 -32.92 -3.01
C LYS A 9 7.00 -32.16 -4.19
N SER A 10 6.37 -32.30 -5.36
CA SER A 10 6.65 -31.47 -6.52
C SER A 10 6.20 -30.05 -6.21
N ALA A 11 7.17 -29.19 -5.88
CA ALA A 11 6.95 -27.76 -5.76
C ALA A 11 6.48 -27.23 -7.13
N LYS A 12 5.17 -27.01 -7.25
CA LYS A 12 4.56 -26.36 -8.41
C LYS A 12 5.16 -24.95 -8.51
N LYS A 13 6.19 -24.78 -9.35
CA LYS A 13 6.68 -23.48 -9.81
C LYS A 13 5.55 -22.80 -10.55
N THR A 14 4.74 -22.04 -9.80
CA THR A 14 3.72 -21.17 -10.37
C THR A 14 4.46 -20.05 -11.08
N LYS A 15 4.37 -19.99 -12.41
CA LYS A 15 4.79 -18.82 -13.18
C LYS A 15 3.99 -17.62 -12.64
N ILE A 16 4.61 -16.78 -11.82
CA ILE A 16 4.04 -15.54 -11.33
C ILE A 16 4.10 -14.56 -12.51
N SER A 17 3.08 -14.55 -13.35
CA SER A 17 2.78 -13.35 -14.11
C SER A 17 2.55 -12.22 -13.08
N PRO A 18 3.03 -10.99 -13.31
CA PRO A 18 2.75 -9.89 -12.40
C PRO A 18 1.23 -9.69 -12.41
N LYS A 19 0.56 -10.22 -11.38
CA LYS A 19 -0.85 -9.97 -11.16
C LYS A 19 -0.98 -8.47 -10.99
N THR A 20 -1.53 -7.81 -12.01
CA THR A 20 -1.95 -6.42 -11.93
C THR A 20 -2.78 -6.26 -10.67
N GLN A 21 -2.29 -5.47 -9.71
CA GLN A 21 -3.04 -5.24 -8.49
C GLN A 21 -4.35 -4.57 -8.83
N LYS A 22 -5.41 -5.05 -8.20
CA LYS A 22 -6.73 -4.45 -8.33
C LYS A 22 -6.92 -3.42 -7.23
N CYS A 23 -7.52 -2.31 -7.60
CA CYS A 23 -7.98 -1.29 -6.69
C CYS A 23 -8.98 -1.89 -5.71
N SER A 24 -8.74 -1.71 -4.41
CA SER A 24 -9.58 -2.22 -3.33
C SER A 24 -10.97 -1.58 -3.28
N PHE A 25 -11.19 -0.46 -3.99
CA PHE A 25 -12.47 0.23 -4.07
C PHE A 25 -13.27 -0.08 -5.33
N SER A 26 -12.63 -0.12 -6.50
CA SER A 26 -13.31 -0.26 -7.80
C SER A 26 -13.08 -1.59 -8.52
N GLY A 27 -12.15 -2.42 -8.06
CA GLY A 27 -11.77 -3.67 -8.72
C GLY A 27 -11.01 -3.50 -10.05
N SER A 28 -10.83 -2.26 -10.52
CA SER A 28 -10.02 -1.89 -11.69
C SER A 28 -8.52 -2.00 -11.39
N THR A 29 -7.64 -1.82 -12.38
CA THR A 29 -6.19 -1.73 -12.16
C THR A 29 -5.85 -0.62 -11.15
N ALA A 30 -4.96 -0.90 -10.20
CA ALA A 30 -4.45 0.07 -9.25
C ALA A 30 -3.17 0.76 -9.76
N ASP A 31 -2.98 2.02 -9.36
CA ASP A 31 -1.82 2.84 -9.70
C ASP A 31 -0.82 2.92 -8.53
N PHE A 32 -1.33 2.78 -7.30
CA PHE A 32 -0.56 2.96 -6.07
C PHE A 32 -0.92 1.89 -5.03
N TYR A 33 -0.01 1.66 -4.09
CA TYR A 33 -0.34 1.02 -2.81
C TYR A 33 -0.63 2.07 -1.76
N ILE A 34 -1.57 1.75 -0.86
CA ILE A 34 -1.86 2.54 0.33
C ILE A 34 -1.51 1.71 1.57
N GLY A 35 -0.91 2.36 2.56
CA GLY A 35 -0.50 1.70 3.79
C GLY A 35 -0.55 2.62 5.01
N LEU A 36 -0.16 2.04 6.13
CA LEU A 36 0.04 2.72 7.40
C LEU A 36 1.48 2.52 7.86
N SER A 37 2.12 3.59 8.32
CA SER A 37 3.50 3.59 8.84
C SER A 37 3.57 4.34 10.16
N GLY A 38 4.58 4.04 10.98
CA GLY A 38 4.92 4.88 12.15
C GLY A 38 5.52 6.22 11.73
N ILE A 39 6.08 6.95 12.71
CA ILE A 39 6.79 8.23 12.46
C ILE A 39 8.06 8.02 11.61
N ASN A 40 8.65 6.84 11.68
CA ASN A 40 9.90 6.54 11.00
C ASN A 40 9.61 6.26 9.51
N ASN A 41 10.11 7.11 8.61
CA ASN A 41 9.89 7.04 7.15
C ASN A 41 10.72 5.92 6.49
N SER A 42 10.78 4.75 7.11
CA SER A 42 11.51 3.59 6.60
C SER A 42 10.54 2.59 6.00
N ASN A 43 10.83 2.15 4.76
CA ASN A 43 10.03 1.13 4.05
C ASN A 43 9.84 -0.16 4.86
N SER A 44 10.70 -0.45 5.84
CA SER A 44 10.64 -1.65 6.67
C SER A 44 9.47 -1.68 7.66
N ASN A 45 8.81 -0.55 7.93
CA ASN A 45 7.69 -0.46 8.88
C ASN A 45 6.33 -0.16 8.22
N VAL A 46 6.26 -0.21 6.89
CA VAL A 46 5.01 0.06 6.18
C VAL A 46 4.12 -1.19 6.17
N ARG A 47 2.96 -1.11 6.82
CA ARG A 47 1.88 -2.08 6.66
C ARG A 47 1.01 -1.67 5.48
N ILE A 48 1.22 -2.31 4.33
CA ILE A 48 0.35 -2.12 3.15
C ILE A 48 -1.04 -2.65 3.48
N VAL A 49 -2.06 -1.81 3.29
CA VAL A 49 -3.48 -2.13 3.57
C VAL A 49 -4.22 -2.48 2.29
N GLY A 50 -3.84 -1.89 1.15
CA GLY A 50 -4.46 -2.18 -0.12
C GLY A 50 -3.77 -1.52 -1.30
N ALA A 51 -4.36 -1.67 -2.47
CA ALA A 51 -3.95 -0.99 -3.69
C ALA A 51 -5.09 -0.08 -4.16
N VAL A 52 -4.76 1.09 -4.69
CA VAL A 52 -5.73 2.13 -5.02
C VAL A 52 -5.39 2.76 -6.37
N ARG A 53 -6.41 3.28 -7.05
CA ARG A 53 -6.21 4.14 -8.20
C ARG A 53 -5.87 5.56 -7.75
N SER A 54 -5.21 6.29 -8.63
CA SER A 54 -4.84 7.70 -8.47
C SER A 54 -5.99 8.60 -8.03
N ASP A 55 -7.16 8.48 -8.66
CA ASP A 55 -8.38 9.23 -8.35
C ASP A 55 -9.01 8.89 -6.98
N LEU A 56 -8.63 7.76 -6.39
CA LEU A 56 -9.19 7.27 -5.12
C LEU A 56 -8.20 7.32 -3.95
N VAL A 57 -7.01 7.90 -4.14
CA VAL A 57 -6.00 8.02 -3.08
C VAL A 57 -6.52 8.86 -1.91
N GLU A 58 -7.19 9.99 -2.19
CA GLU A 58 -7.74 10.86 -1.14
C GLU A 58 -8.76 10.13 -0.28
N THR A 59 -9.68 9.41 -0.93
CA THR A 59 -10.67 8.56 -0.25
C THR A 59 -10.00 7.49 0.61
N ALA A 60 -8.92 6.89 0.12
CA ALA A 60 -8.16 5.89 0.86
C ALA A 60 -7.46 6.49 2.10
N ILE A 61 -6.83 7.66 1.96
CA ILE A 61 -6.22 8.39 3.08
C ILE A 61 -7.27 8.72 4.15
N ASN A 62 -8.41 9.30 3.74
CA ASN A 62 -9.50 9.64 4.65
C ASN A 62 -10.05 8.40 5.36
N LYS A 63 -10.22 7.29 4.63
CA LYS A 63 -10.67 6.03 5.22
C LYS A 63 -9.67 5.50 6.26
N LEU A 64 -8.37 5.55 5.98
CA LEU A 64 -7.34 5.10 6.92
C LEU A 64 -7.28 5.97 8.18
N LEU A 65 -7.44 7.29 8.04
CA LEU A 65 -7.51 8.21 9.19
C LEU A 65 -8.77 8.00 10.02
N GLY A 66 -9.92 7.79 9.35
CA GLY A 66 -11.21 7.58 10.01
C GLY A 66 -11.37 6.21 10.68
N GLN A 67 -10.59 5.20 10.26
CA GLN A 67 -10.65 3.86 10.81
C GLN A 67 -10.02 3.73 12.21
N GLY A 68 -9.34 4.76 12.72
CA GLY A 68 -8.77 4.78 14.08
C GLY A 68 -7.81 3.62 14.32
N SER A 69 -6.52 3.79 13.99
CA SER A 69 -5.54 2.77 14.34
C SER A 69 -5.21 2.84 15.85
N ASP A 70 -5.07 1.68 16.51
CA ASP A 70 -4.68 1.54 17.94
C ASP A 70 -3.30 2.13 18.31
N GLY A 71 -2.67 2.90 17.42
CA GLY A 71 -1.47 3.67 17.66
C GLY A 71 -1.33 4.80 16.63
N ILE A 72 -0.37 5.71 16.83
CA ILE A 72 -0.08 6.81 15.90
C ILE A 72 0.51 6.21 14.62
N LYS A 73 -0.36 5.91 13.65
CA LYS A 73 0.02 5.44 12.33
C LYS A 73 -0.44 6.43 11.27
N TRP A 74 0.49 6.77 10.41
CA TRP A 74 0.36 7.76 9.36
C TRP A 74 0.06 7.05 8.03
N PRO A 75 -0.97 7.48 7.29
CA PRO A 75 -1.17 7.07 5.91
C PRO A 75 0.08 7.28 5.06
N VAL A 76 0.42 6.28 4.26
CA VAL A 76 1.52 6.34 3.29
C VAL A 76 1.03 5.87 1.92
N VAL A 77 1.54 6.52 0.88
CA VAL A 77 1.28 6.14 -0.52
C VAL A 77 2.59 5.64 -1.11
N LEU A 78 2.53 4.50 -1.79
CA LEU A 78 3.68 3.86 -2.42
C LEU A 78 3.41 3.60 -3.90
N ASP A 79 4.47 3.59 -4.70
CA ASP A 79 4.40 3.15 -6.08
C ASP A 79 4.18 1.63 -6.19
N MET A 80 3.91 1.14 -7.41
CA MET A 80 3.74 -0.29 -7.67
C MET A 80 4.99 -1.14 -7.40
N LYS A 81 6.15 -0.51 -7.19
CA LYS A 81 7.42 -1.14 -6.76
C LYS A 81 7.62 -1.06 -5.23
N LYS A 82 6.60 -0.64 -4.48
CA LYS A 82 6.59 -0.51 -3.01
C LYS A 82 7.61 0.51 -2.48
N ARG A 83 7.92 1.55 -3.25
CA ARG A 83 8.70 2.70 -2.79
C ARG A 83 7.75 3.76 -2.27
N ILE A 84 8.00 4.30 -1.07
CA ILE A 84 7.21 5.40 -0.52
C ILE A 84 7.33 6.61 -1.44
N LEU A 85 6.18 7.08 -1.92
CA LEU A 85 6.04 8.33 -2.68
C LEU A 85 5.65 9.48 -1.74
N PHE A 86 4.78 9.19 -0.77
CA PHE A 86 4.26 10.17 0.16
C PHE A 86 4.06 9.57 1.54
N HIS A 87 4.44 10.34 2.57
CA HIS A 87 4.24 9.98 3.97
C HIS A 87 3.50 11.12 4.69
N SER A 88 2.28 10.86 5.17
CA SER A 88 1.43 11.92 5.75
C SER A 88 2.00 12.58 7.02
N HIS A 89 2.92 11.91 7.74
CA HIS A 89 3.68 12.54 8.80
C HIS A 89 4.49 13.76 8.33
N GLU A 90 5.02 13.75 7.10
CA GLU A 90 5.74 14.91 6.54
C GLU A 90 4.80 16.10 6.31
N ALA A 91 3.55 15.83 5.94
CA ALA A 91 2.51 16.85 5.83
C ALA A 91 2.17 17.43 7.22
N TYR A 92 2.01 16.55 8.21
CA TYR A 92 1.79 16.95 9.59
C TYR A 92 2.90 17.85 10.14
N GLN A 93 4.17 17.51 9.89
CA GLN A 93 5.33 18.35 10.29
C GLN A 93 5.31 19.74 9.66
N LYS A 94 4.66 19.91 8.51
CA LYS A 94 4.47 21.19 7.82
C LYS A 94 3.18 21.91 8.24
N GLY A 95 2.41 21.36 9.18
CA GLY A 95 1.12 21.89 9.58
C GLY A 95 0.01 21.70 8.54
N THR A 96 0.17 20.75 7.59
CA THR A 96 -0.82 20.46 6.55
C THR A 96 -1.50 19.11 6.80
N SER A 97 -2.72 18.94 6.26
CA SER A 97 -3.43 17.67 6.37
C SER A 97 -2.84 16.63 5.41
N ALA A 98 -3.01 15.34 5.73
CA ALA A 98 -2.53 14.25 4.88
C ALA A 98 -3.04 14.34 3.42
N VAL A 99 -4.29 14.77 3.23
CA VAL A 99 -4.89 14.94 1.91
C VAL A 99 -4.28 16.12 1.16
N LEU A 100 -4.08 17.26 1.83
CA LEU A 100 -3.44 18.42 1.21
C LEU A 100 -1.99 18.15 0.86
N GLY A 101 -1.24 17.46 1.74
CA GLY A 101 0.12 17.04 1.46
C GLY A 101 0.22 16.09 0.27
N TRP A 102 -0.72 15.15 0.13
CA TRP A 102 -0.79 14.28 -1.05
C TRP A 102 -1.08 15.09 -2.33
N LYS A 103 -2.04 16.01 -2.30
CA LYS A 103 -2.34 16.88 -3.45
C LYS A 103 -1.14 17.69 -3.87
N GLU A 104 -0.45 18.30 -2.92
CA GLU A 104 0.76 19.09 -3.18
C GLU A 104 1.87 18.22 -3.81
N TYR A 105 2.07 17.00 -3.30
CA TYR A 105 3.01 16.05 -3.90
C TYR A 105 2.61 15.69 -5.33
N PHE A 106 1.35 15.30 -5.53
CA PHE A 106 0.84 14.84 -6.81
C PHE A 106 0.93 15.94 -7.88
N SER A 107 0.60 17.20 -7.53
CA SER A 107 0.73 18.35 -8.42
C SER A 107 2.16 18.71 -8.80
N LYS A 108 3.17 18.31 -8.01
CA LYS A 108 4.59 18.52 -8.36
C LYS A 108 5.14 17.43 -9.28
N VAL A 109 4.48 16.27 -9.31
CA VAL A 109 4.93 15.08 -10.04
C VAL A 109 4.11 14.85 -11.32
N SER A 110 2.90 15.42 -11.40
CA SER A 110 2.03 15.46 -12.60
C SER A 110 2.47 16.53 -13.59
#